data_AF-A0A4S8KTU1-F1
#
_entry.id   AF-A0A4S8KTU1-F1
#
_cell.length_a   1.000
_cell.length_b   1.000
_cell.length_c   1.000
_cell.angle_alpha   90.00
_cell.angle_beta   90.00
_cell.angle_gamma   90.00
#
_symmetry.space_group_name_H-M   'P 1'
#
loop_
_entity.id
_entity.type
_entity.pdbx_description
1 polymer ?
#
loop_
_entity_poly.entity_id
_entity_poly.type
_entity_poly.pdbx_seq_one_letter_code
_entity_poly.pdbx_strand_id
1 'polypeptide(L)'
;VAFSPDGKRIASASSDKTIRIWDAETRTAVGNPLHGHEDEINSVAFSSDGNWIVSGSGDNTVRIWDARSGAAVGSPLKGYYHYVMPVAFSPDGSRIASGSLDNNIRIW
;
A
#
# COMPACT_ATOMS: atom_id res chain seq x y z
N VAL A 1 5.48 3.15 6.68
CA VAL A 1 4.40 2.80 7.65
C VAL A 1 3.27 3.82 7.52
N ALA A 2 2.04 3.45 7.83
CA ALA A 2 0.88 4.35 7.81
C ALA A 2 -0.14 3.92 8.89
N PHE A 3 -0.80 4.89 9.54
CA PHE A 3 -1.96 4.63 10.39
C PHE A 3 -3.24 4.57 9.54
N SER A 4 -4.20 3.75 9.96
CA SER A 4 -5.57 3.85 9.48
C SER A 4 -6.20 5.17 9.95
N PRO A 5 -7.22 5.69 9.25
CA PRO A 5 -7.86 6.97 9.61
C PRO A 5 -8.44 7.00 11.03
N ASP A 6 -8.94 5.86 11.52
CA ASP A 6 -9.45 5.71 12.88
C ASP A 6 -8.35 5.46 13.93
N GLY A 7 -7.09 5.37 13.51
CA GLY A 7 -5.92 5.13 14.35
C GLY A 7 -5.81 3.72 14.93
N LYS A 8 -6.76 2.82 14.65
CA LYS A 8 -6.82 1.48 15.27
C LYS A 8 -5.83 0.49 14.65
N ARG A 9 -5.43 0.73 13.40
CA ARG A 9 -4.53 -0.16 12.66
C ARG A 9 -3.32 0.58 12.12
N ILE A 10 -2.21 -0.14 11.99
CA ILE A 10 -1.00 0.34 11.33
C ILE A 10 -0.70 -0.62 10.17
N ALA A 11 -0.30 -0.07 9.03
CA ALA A 11 0.27 -0.84 7.92
C ALA A 11 1.78 -0.55 7.83
N SER A 12 2.58 -1.60 7.67
CA SER A 12 4.02 -1.50 7.45
C SER A 12 4.41 -2.16 6.13
N ALA A 13 5.03 -1.39 5.24
CA ALA A 13 5.77 -1.89 4.09
C ALA A 13 7.19 -2.32 4.51
N SER A 14 7.76 -3.29 3.80
CA SER A 14 9.03 -3.93 4.16
C SER A 14 9.82 -4.38 2.93
N SER A 15 11.14 -4.44 3.07
CA SER A 15 12.05 -5.06 2.09
C SER A 15 11.88 -6.58 2.00
N ASP A 16 11.16 -7.21 2.94
CA ASP A 16 10.76 -8.62 2.85
C ASP A 16 9.63 -8.89 1.83
N LYS A 17 9.25 -7.86 1.05
CA LYS A 17 8.22 -7.90 0.00
C LYS A 17 6.80 -8.10 0.52
N THR A 18 6.59 -7.92 1.83
CA THR A 18 5.28 -8.04 2.46
C THR A 18 4.81 -6.74 3.09
N ILE A 19 3.48 -6.62 3.19
CA ILE A 19 2.84 -5.64 4.07
C ILE A 19 2.35 -6.37 5.31
N ARG A 20 2.51 -5.78 6.49
CA ARG A 20 1.91 -6.30 7.72
C ARG A 20 0.95 -5.28 8.29
N ILE A 21 -0.16 -5.81 8.83
CA ILE A 21 -1.15 -5.03 9.56
C ILE A 21 -0.97 -5.29 11.04
N TRP A 22 -1.06 -4.24 11.83
CA TRP A 22 -0.91 -4.27 13.27
C TRP A 22 -2.13 -3.65 13.93
N ASP A 23 -2.54 -4.22 15.05
CA ASP A 23 -3.44 -3.54 15.98
C ASP A 23 -2.62 -2.52 16.78
N ALA A 24 -3.03 -1.25 16.74
CA ALA A 24 -2.28 -0.16 17.33
C ALA A 24 -2.34 -0.17 18.88
N GLU A 25 -3.43 -0.71 19.44
CA GLU A 25 -3.65 -0.75 20.88
C GLU A 25 -2.90 -1.92 21.52
N THR A 26 -3.06 -3.13 20.97
CA THR A 26 -2.42 -4.34 21.50
C THR A 26 -0.98 -4.51 21.04
N ARG A 27 -0.57 -3.80 19.99
CA ARG A 27 0.77 -3.88 19.35
C ARG A 27 1.07 -5.26 18.79
N THR A 28 0.04 -5.99 18.36
CA THR A 28 0.18 -7.33 17.77
C THR A 28 -0.12 -7.31 16.28
N ALA A 29 0.51 -8.21 15.53
CA ALA A 29 0.18 -8.42 14.13
C ALA A 29 -1.24 -8.97 13.96
N VAL A 30 -1.95 -8.49 12.94
CA VAL A 30 -3.31 -8.89 12.60
C VAL A 30 -3.27 -9.64 11.27
N GLY A 31 -3.69 -10.91 11.30
CA GLY A 31 -3.71 -11.77 10.13
C GLY A 31 -2.31 -12.17 9.63
N ASN A 32 -2.26 -12.68 8.40
CA ASN A 32 -1.01 -13.04 7.73
C ASN A 32 -0.42 -11.82 7.00
N PRO A 33 0.89 -11.80 6.73
CA PRO A 33 1.49 -10.80 5.85
C PRO A 33 0.81 -10.80 4.47
N LEU A 34 0.65 -9.61 3.89
CA LEU A 34 0.08 -9.46 2.56
C LEU A 34 1.17 -9.72 1.53
N HIS A 35 1.00 -10.82 0.78
CA HIS A 35 1.93 -11.24 -0.27
C HIS A 35 1.41 -10.83 -1.64
N GLY A 36 2.34 -10.48 -2.53
CA GLY A 36 2.03 -10.26 -3.94
C GLY A 36 3.09 -9.47 -4.66
N HIS A 37 3.73 -8.50 -4.01
CA HIS A 37 4.87 -7.80 -4.59
C HIS A 37 6.05 -8.74 -4.81
N GLU A 38 6.77 -8.52 -5.91
CA GLU A 38 7.93 -9.34 -6.30
C GLU A 38 9.26 -8.72 -5.86
N ASP A 39 9.21 -7.51 -5.31
CA ASP A 39 10.35 -6.77 -4.78
C ASP A 39 9.97 -5.94 -3.54
N GLU A 40 10.94 -5.25 -2.96
CA GLU A 40 10.79 -4.43 -1.76
C GLU A 40 9.61 -3.45 -1.89
N ILE A 41 8.89 -3.23 -0.79
CA ILE A 41 7.78 -2.29 -0.76
C ILE A 41 8.27 -0.99 -0.13
N ASN A 42 8.24 0.08 -0.92
CA ASN A 42 8.82 1.37 -0.56
C ASN A 42 7.83 2.30 0.14
N SER A 43 6.53 2.15 -0.16
CA SER A 43 5.49 3.06 0.32
C SER A 43 4.17 2.33 0.52
N VAL A 44 3.41 2.76 1.55
CA VAL A 44 2.08 2.24 1.87
C VAL A 44 1.21 3.37 2.42
N ALA A 45 -0.07 3.38 2.07
CA ALA A 45 -1.06 4.33 2.60
C ALA A 45 -2.43 3.68 2.76
N PHE A 46 -3.24 4.19 3.71
CA PHE A 46 -4.65 3.85 3.83
C PHE A 46 -5.52 4.83 3.04
N SER A 47 -6.66 4.35 2.54
CA SER A 47 -7.75 5.21 2.08
C SER A 47 -8.38 5.95 3.25
N SER A 48 -9.04 7.08 2.97
CA SER A 48 -9.67 7.92 4.00
C SER A 48 -10.84 7.25 4.74
N ASP A 49 -11.49 6.27 4.12
CA ASP A 49 -12.51 5.41 4.74
C ASP A 49 -11.90 4.21 5.50
N GLY A 50 -10.58 3.99 5.39
CA GLY A 50 -9.86 2.89 6.03
C GLY A 50 -10.14 1.50 5.47
N ASN A 51 -10.90 1.39 4.38
CA ASN A 51 -11.26 0.10 3.77
C ASN A 51 -10.18 -0.45 2.85
N TRP A 52 -9.30 0.42 2.33
CA TRP A 52 -8.30 0.05 1.35
C TRP A 52 -6.90 0.45 1.80
N ILE A 53 -5.93 -0.32 1.33
CA ILE A 53 -4.51 -0.02 1.42
C ILE A 53 -3.96 0.06 0.01
N VAL A 54 -3.08 1.01 -0.25
CA VAL A 54 -2.29 1.09 -1.48
C VAL A 54 -0.81 0.94 -1.15
N SER A 55 -0.06 0.26 -2.01
CA SER A 55 1.38 0.09 -1.89
C SER A 55 2.12 0.33 -3.20
N GLY A 56 3.33 0.85 -3.12
CA GLY A 56 4.28 0.99 -4.23
C GLY A 56 5.58 0.23 -3.94
N SER A 57 6.13 -0.43 -4.95
CA SER A 57 7.25 -1.36 -4.81
C SER A 57 8.37 -1.15 -5.84
N GLY A 58 9.53 -1.73 -5.56
CA GLY A 58 10.64 -1.92 -6.50
C GLY A 58 10.29 -2.80 -7.71
N ASP A 59 9.19 -3.56 -7.65
CA ASP A 59 8.69 -4.35 -8.77
C ASP A 59 7.98 -3.51 -9.85
N ASN A 60 8.09 -2.18 -9.74
CA ASN A 60 7.52 -1.17 -10.64
C ASN A 60 5.98 -1.19 -10.68
N THR A 61 5.31 -1.75 -9.67
CA THR A 61 3.86 -1.79 -9.58
C THR A 61 3.29 -1.02 -8.40
N VAL A 62 2.04 -0.59 -8.56
CA VAL A 62 1.16 -0.21 -7.47
C VAL A 62 0.14 -1.33 -7.24
N ARG A 63 -0.16 -1.67 -5.99
CA ARG A 63 -1.18 -2.66 -5.62
C ARG A 63 -2.18 -2.08 -4.64
N ILE A 64 -3.41 -2.57 -4.72
CA ILE A 64 -4.52 -2.22 -3.83
C ILE A 64 -4.89 -3.48 -3.04
N TRP A 65 -5.19 -3.29 -1.76
CA TRP A 65 -5.53 -4.36 -0.84
C TRP A 65 -6.78 -4.01 -0.06
N ASP A 66 -7.64 -4.99 0.18
CA ASP A 66 -8.73 -4.87 1.13
C ASP A 66 -8.15 -4.88 2.56
N ALA A 67 -8.37 -3.80 3.30
CA ALA A 67 -7.76 -3.61 4.62
C ALA A 67 -8.30 -4.55 5.70
N ARG A 68 -9.43 -5.23 5.46
CA ARG A 68 -10.05 -6.14 6.42
C ARG A 68 -9.59 -7.57 6.22
N SER A 69 -9.61 -8.05 4.98
CA SER A 69 -9.28 -9.41 4.60
C SER A 69 -7.80 -9.58 4.26
N GLY A 70 -7.11 -8.49 3.88
CA GLY A 70 -5.75 -8.53 3.35
C GLY A 70 -5.68 -9.03 1.90
N ALA A 71 -6.82 -9.28 1.24
CA ALA A 71 -6.83 -9.74 -0.13
C ALA A 71 -6.36 -8.64 -1.10
N ALA A 72 -5.58 -9.04 -2.11
CA ALA A 72 -5.26 -8.15 -3.21
C ALA A 72 -6.52 -7.85 -4.05
N VAL A 73 -6.69 -6.59 -4.44
CA VAL A 73 -7.83 -6.11 -5.23
C VAL A 73 -7.38 -5.86 -6.65
N GLY A 74 -7.93 -6.64 -7.58
CA GLY A 74 -7.62 -6.52 -9.01
C GLY A 74 -6.19 -6.93 -9.37
N SER A 75 -5.78 -6.55 -10.58
CA SER A 75 -4.40 -6.76 -11.05
C SER A 75 -3.49 -5.60 -10.62
N PRO A 76 -2.18 -5.84 -10.47
CA PRO A 76 -1.23 -4.77 -10.20
C PRO A 76 -1.29 -3.68 -11.26
N LEU A 77 -1.23 -2.41 -10.84
CA LEU A 77 -1.20 -1.27 -11.73
C LEU A 77 0.23 -1.10 -12.25
N LYS A 78 0.39 -1.22 -13.58
CA LYS A 78 1.69 -1.28 -14.27
C LYS A 78 1.91 -0.06 -15.15
N GLY A 79 3.17 0.22 -15.46
CA GLY A 79 3.56 1.26 -16.43
C GLY A 79 4.75 2.10 -15.99
N TYR A 80 5.27 1.87 -14.79
CA TYR A 80 6.55 2.43 -14.38
C TYR A 80 7.71 1.57 -14.88
N TYR A 81 8.85 2.23 -15.10
CA TYR A 81 10.09 1.57 -15.50
C TYR A 81 11.11 1.47 -14.35
N HIS A 82 10.85 2.18 -13.25
CA HIS A 82 11.64 2.16 -12.02
C HIS A 82 10.75 2.14 -10.78
N TYR A 83 11.39 2.02 -9.62
CA TYR A 83 10.77 1.86 -8.31
C TYR A 83 9.66 2.87 -8.07
N VAL A 84 8.52 2.38 -7.59
CA VAL A 84 7.40 3.23 -7.21
C VAL A 84 7.61 3.76 -5.80
N MET A 85 7.75 5.07 -5.69
CA MET A 85 7.75 5.82 -4.45
C MET A 85 7.53 7.31 -4.78
N PRO A 86 6.56 8.02 -4.17
CA PRO A 86 5.59 7.61 -3.14
C PRO A 86 4.24 7.11 -3.71
N VAL A 87 3.33 6.63 -2.84
CA VAL A 87 1.90 6.41 -3.15
C VAL A 87 0.98 7.15 -2.16
N ALA A 88 -0.19 7.59 -2.61
CA ALA A 88 -1.21 8.22 -1.77
C ALA A 88 -2.62 8.05 -2.35
N PHE A 89 -3.63 8.05 -1.47
CA PHE A 89 -5.03 8.23 -1.87
C PHE A 89 -5.39 9.72 -1.94
N SER A 90 -6.32 10.07 -2.83
CA SER A 90 -7.03 11.36 -2.74
C SER A 90 -7.85 11.45 -1.45
N PRO A 91 -8.16 12.66 -0.95
CA PRO A 91 -8.95 12.81 0.28
C PRO A 91 -10.32 12.14 0.24
N ASP A 92 -10.96 12.11 -0.93
CA ASP A 92 -12.23 11.42 -1.17
C ASP A 92 -12.09 9.90 -1.41
N GLY A 93 -10.86 9.38 -1.42
CA GLY A 93 -10.54 7.97 -1.64
C GLY A 93 -10.77 7.46 -3.07
N SER A 94 -11.21 8.33 -3.99
CA SER A 94 -11.60 7.92 -5.35
C SER A 94 -10.44 7.68 -6.31
N ARG A 95 -9.25 8.22 -5.98
CA ARG A 95 -8.07 8.17 -6.84
C ARG A 95 -6.83 7.79 -6.07
N ILE A 96 -5.86 7.25 -6.79
CA ILE A 96 -4.51 6.99 -6.28
C ILE A 96 -3.52 7.85 -7.05
N ALA A 97 -2.63 8.53 -6.35
CA ALA A 97 -1.45 9.15 -6.94
C ALA A 97 -0.21 8.31 -6.61
N SER A 98 0.64 8.10 -7.62
CA SER A 98 1.92 7.42 -7.44
C SER A 98 3.04 8.14 -8.18
N GLY A 99 4.25 8.13 -7.62
CA GLY A 99 5.48 8.61 -8.25
C GLY A 99 6.49 7.47 -8.44
N SER A 100 7.44 7.66 -9.35
CA SER A 100 8.53 6.71 -9.60
C SER A 100 9.86 7.42 -9.83
N LEU A 101 10.96 6.70 -9.61
CA LEU A 101 12.31 7.14 -9.99
C LEU A 101 12.51 7.26 -11.51
N ASP A 102 11.51 6.90 -12.33
CA ASP A 102 11.49 7.18 -13.77
C ASP A 102 11.05 8.63 -14.11
N ASN A 103 10.94 9.49 -13.09
CA ASN A 103 10.52 10.89 -13.18
C ASN A 103 9.05 11.11 -13.59
N ASN A 104 8.20 10.08 -13.53
CA ASN A 104 6.77 10.21 -13.81
C ASN A 104 5.89 10.11 -12.57
N ILE A 105 4.78 10.85 -12.62
CA ILE A 105 3.64 10.70 -11.72
C ILE A 105 2.50 10.08 -12.52
N ARG A 106 1.73 9.17 -11.90
CA ARG A 106 0.50 8.63 -12.48
C ARG A 106 -0.64 8.80 -11.49
N ILE A 107 -1.83 9.02 -12.04
CA ILE A 107 -3.10 9.03 -11.31
C ILE A 107 -3.92 7.85 -11.81
N TRP A 108 -4.48 7.08 -10.89
CA TRP A 108 -5.34 5.93 -11.13
C TRP A 108 -6.73 6.20 -10.59
#